data_AF-A0A1B6JH40-F1
#
_entry.id   AF-A0A1B6JH40-F1
#
_cell.length_a   1.000
_cell.length_b   1.000
_cell.length_c   1.000
_cell.angle_alpha   90.00
_cell.angle_beta   90.00
_cell.angle_gamma   90.00
#
_symmetry.space_group_name_H-M   'P 1'
#
loop_
_entity.id
_entity.type
_entity.pdbx_description
1 polymer ?
#
loop_
_entity_poly.entity_id
_entity_poly.type
_entity_poly.pdbx_seq_one_letter_code
_entity_poly.pdbx_strand_id
1 'polypeptide(L)'
;ELSSELAYMYAWDETVASRGSQEIVSCLVEHFRNKVSENIDHVIMFSDSCGGQNRNIKVALMCMKFLQEEGTNIKLIDHKFMTSGHSFLPNDADFGVIESYSKGRTMNVPQDWFDAIVKSKRKKPYLLKAMRREEIYSTANLEKAITRRRKNTVGDKVSWHKIQWLRYLKEEPYKIFYKETLNEDFEFFAIDIAPARKGRRVAHLGLVPLELLYSGQRPVTSAKKRDMLDLLPYIPPVKHGFFTSLIDDSGEPSVDDTPIIDRQSESESD
;
A
#
# COMPACT_ATOMS: atom_id res chain seq x y z
N GLU A 1 1.48 5.57 14.22
CA GLU A 1 2.79 5.63 14.90
C GLU A 1 2.61 5.18 16.33
N LEU A 2 3.36 4.14 16.76
CA LEU A 2 3.13 3.50 18.05
C LEU A 2 3.58 4.35 19.24
N SER A 3 4.66 5.13 19.09
CA SER A 3 5.21 6.03 20.11
C SER A 3 4.29 7.20 20.45
N SER A 4 3.72 7.87 19.44
CA SER A 4 2.85 9.03 19.63
C SER A 4 1.38 8.65 19.86
N GLU A 5 1.03 7.39 19.59
CA GLU A 5 -0.34 6.87 19.48
C GLU A 5 -1.20 7.67 18.48
N LEU A 6 -0.56 8.35 17.52
CA LEU A 6 -1.25 9.02 16.42
C LEU A 6 -1.47 8.02 15.29
N ALA A 7 -2.70 7.95 14.81
CA ALA A 7 -3.09 7.10 13.70
C ALA A 7 -3.30 7.95 12.46
N TYR A 8 -2.50 7.68 11.43
CA TYR A 8 -2.55 8.33 10.12
C TYR A 8 -3.38 7.45 9.20
N MET A 9 -4.41 8.03 8.60
CA MET A 9 -5.32 7.34 7.70
C MET A 9 -5.13 7.90 6.31
N TYR A 10 -4.83 7.03 5.34
CA TYR A 10 -4.73 7.40 3.94
C TYR A 10 -5.99 6.86 3.24
N ALA A 11 -6.75 7.74 2.60
CA ALA A 11 -7.99 7.36 1.98
C ALA A 11 -8.12 7.97 0.59
N TRP A 12 -8.80 7.26 -0.30
CA TRP A 12 -9.15 7.70 -1.63
C TRP A 12 -10.40 6.93 -2.06
N ASP A 13 -11.09 7.45 -3.06
CA ASP A 13 -12.18 6.73 -3.70
C ASP A 13 -11.72 6.04 -4.99
N GLU A 14 -12.56 5.15 -5.52
CA GLU A 14 -12.20 4.31 -6.65
C GLU A 14 -11.89 5.07 -7.95
N THR A 15 -12.33 6.32 -8.07
CA THR A 15 -12.03 7.17 -9.23
C THR A 15 -10.60 7.71 -9.20
N VAL A 16 -9.96 7.71 -8.03
CA VAL A 16 -8.56 8.11 -7.85
C VAL A 16 -7.63 6.94 -8.11
N ALA A 17 -7.92 5.78 -7.50
CA ALA A 17 -7.03 4.63 -7.51
C ALA A 17 -7.73 3.33 -7.11
N SER A 18 -7.14 2.19 -7.49
CA SER A 18 -7.51 0.86 -6.98
C SER A 18 -6.89 0.62 -5.59
N ARG A 19 -6.80 -0.63 -5.15
CA ARG A 19 -6.31 -1.04 -3.80
C ARG A 19 -5.17 -2.04 -3.87
N GLY A 20 -4.36 -1.96 -4.91
CA GLY A 20 -3.21 -2.84 -5.14
C GLY A 20 -1.96 -2.43 -4.34
N SER A 21 -0.90 -3.21 -4.51
CA SER A 21 0.39 -2.98 -3.83
C SER A 21 1.05 -1.65 -4.15
N GLN A 22 0.84 -1.11 -5.36
CA GLN A 22 1.46 0.15 -5.80
C GLN A 22 0.81 1.35 -5.10
N GLU A 23 -0.49 1.29 -4.90
CA GLU A 23 -1.28 2.28 -4.15
C GLU A 23 -0.92 2.26 -2.67
N ILE A 24 -0.88 1.06 -2.08
CA ILE A 24 -0.51 0.89 -0.66
C ILE A 24 0.91 1.40 -0.41
N VAL A 25 1.88 1.03 -1.24
CA VAL A 25 3.26 1.51 -1.03
C VAL A 25 3.43 2.99 -1.35
N SER A 26 2.61 3.57 -2.24
CA SER A 26 2.61 5.02 -2.45
C SER A 26 2.16 5.76 -1.19
N CYS A 27 1.15 5.25 -0.47
CA CYS A 27 0.75 5.78 0.84
C CYS A 27 1.88 5.68 1.88
N LEU A 28 2.61 4.54 1.90
CA LEU A 28 3.75 4.35 2.81
C LEU A 28 4.88 5.34 2.52
N VAL A 29 5.29 5.47 1.26
CA VAL A 29 6.36 6.42 0.87
C VAL A 29 5.94 7.85 1.16
N GLU A 30 4.69 8.21 0.89
CA GLU A 30 4.15 9.51 1.25
C GLU A 30 4.19 9.74 2.76
N HIS A 31 3.87 8.72 3.57
CA HIS A 31 4.04 8.81 5.02
C HIS A 31 5.49 9.05 5.42
N PHE A 32 6.43 8.30 4.84
CA PHE A 32 7.85 8.46 5.18
C PHE A 32 8.35 9.84 4.81
N ARG A 33 8.03 10.37 3.62
CA ARG A 33 8.44 11.71 3.18
C ARG A 33 7.97 12.80 4.13
N ASN A 34 6.74 12.70 4.62
CA ASN A 34 6.20 13.62 5.63
C ASN A 34 6.88 13.49 7.00
N LYS A 35 7.70 12.45 7.20
CA LYS A 35 8.44 12.14 8.43
C LYS A 35 9.95 12.26 8.28
N VAL A 36 10.49 12.50 7.07
CA VAL A 36 11.95 12.61 6.82
C VAL A 36 12.61 13.76 7.60
N SER A 37 11.84 14.78 8.00
CA SER A 37 12.33 15.88 8.84
C SER A 37 12.55 15.49 10.30
N GLU A 38 12.02 14.36 10.74
CA GLU A 38 12.28 13.80 12.06
C GLU A 38 13.64 13.08 12.00
N ASN A 39 14.48 13.19 13.03
CA ASN A 39 15.82 12.58 13.09
C ASN A 39 15.73 11.05 13.24
N ILE A 40 15.14 10.39 12.26
CA ILE A 40 14.84 8.96 12.18
C ILE A 40 15.83 8.32 11.21
N ASP A 41 16.61 7.36 11.70
CA ASP A 41 17.53 6.57 10.89
C ASP A 41 17.05 5.13 10.64
N HIS A 42 16.10 4.62 11.45
CA HIS A 42 15.56 3.28 11.36
C HIS A 42 14.03 3.27 11.45
N VAL A 43 13.38 2.69 10.45
CA VAL A 43 11.93 2.47 10.42
C VAL A 43 11.63 0.99 10.56
N ILE A 44 10.71 0.64 11.45
CA ILE A 44 10.17 -0.72 11.59
C ILE A 44 8.69 -0.69 11.24
N MET A 45 8.31 -1.44 10.20
CA MET A 45 6.94 -1.61 9.73
C MET A 45 6.43 -2.99 10.10
N PHE A 46 5.18 -3.06 10.52
CA PHE A 46 4.44 -4.30 10.70
C PHE A 46 3.26 -4.33 9.73
N SER A 47 3.05 -5.46 9.07
CA SER A 47 1.93 -5.65 8.16
C SER A 47 1.39 -7.07 8.23
N ASP A 48 0.18 -7.27 7.72
CA ASP A 48 -0.32 -8.60 7.41
C ASP A 48 0.55 -9.27 6.32
N SER A 49 0.36 -10.57 6.14
CA SER A 49 1.09 -11.36 5.15
C SER A 49 0.47 -11.32 3.74
N CYS A 50 -0.38 -10.32 3.42
CA CYS A 50 -1.10 -10.23 2.15
C CYS A 50 -0.14 -10.05 0.96
N GLY A 51 -0.06 -11.05 0.09
CA GLY A 51 0.85 -11.03 -1.06
C GLY A 51 0.50 -9.98 -2.11
N GLY A 52 -0.78 -9.74 -2.36
CA GLY A 52 -1.25 -8.78 -3.37
C GLY A 52 -0.94 -7.32 -3.01
N GLN A 53 -0.89 -7.01 -1.71
CA GLN A 53 -0.75 -5.66 -1.19
C GLN A 53 0.60 -5.41 -0.52
N ASN A 54 0.96 -6.19 0.50
CA ASN A 54 2.06 -5.86 1.41
C ASN A 54 3.33 -6.67 1.13
N ARG A 55 3.20 -7.99 0.92
CA ARG A 55 4.33 -8.92 0.82
C ARG A 55 4.67 -9.26 -0.63
N ASN A 56 5.23 -8.29 -1.35
CA ASN A 56 5.66 -8.48 -2.73
C ASN A 56 6.84 -7.57 -3.12
N ILE A 57 7.40 -7.86 -4.30
CA ILE A 57 8.56 -7.14 -4.85
C ILE A 57 8.28 -5.66 -5.13
N LYS A 58 7.03 -5.26 -5.43
CA LYS A 58 6.70 -3.86 -5.75
C LYS A 58 6.85 -2.98 -4.52
N VAL A 59 6.35 -3.46 -3.38
CA VAL A 59 6.53 -2.80 -2.08
C VAL A 59 8.01 -2.68 -1.73
N ALA A 60 8.74 -3.80 -1.84
CA ALA A 60 10.18 -3.83 -1.57
C ALA A 60 10.96 -2.80 -2.43
N LEU A 61 10.70 -2.75 -3.74
CA LEU A 61 11.38 -1.83 -4.64
C LEU A 61 11.08 -0.36 -4.34
N MET A 62 9.86 -0.02 -3.95
CA MET A 62 9.51 1.35 -3.57
C MET A 62 10.15 1.78 -2.25
N CYS A 63 10.18 0.91 -1.24
CA CYS A 63 10.92 1.17 0.00
C CYS A 63 12.42 1.36 -0.26
N MET A 64 13.01 0.49 -1.08
CA MET A 64 14.42 0.62 -1.48
C MET A 64 14.66 1.89 -2.28
N LYS A 65 13.78 2.27 -3.22
CA LYS A 65 13.90 3.54 -3.94
C LYS A 65 13.91 4.71 -2.96
N PHE A 66 12.93 4.78 -2.06
CA PHE A 66 12.79 5.87 -1.09
C PHE A 66 14.05 6.04 -0.20
N LEU A 67 14.63 4.93 0.28
CA LEU A 67 15.89 4.96 1.03
C LEU A 67 17.05 5.59 0.26
N GLN A 68 17.02 5.48 -1.06
CA GLN A 68 18.05 5.98 -1.96
C GLN A 68 17.76 7.39 -2.48
N GLU A 69 16.63 8.01 -2.10
CA GLU A 69 16.33 9.40 -2.45
C GLU A 69 17.30 10.36 -1.75
N GLU A 70 17.68 11.42 -2.45
CA GLU A 70 18.50 12.49 -1.88
C GLU A 70 17.73 13.20 -0.76
N GLY A 71 18.41 13.50 0.35
CA GLY A 71 17.78 14.09 1.54
C GLY A 71 17.11 13.09 2.50
N THR A 72 16.99 11.80 2.14
CA THR A 72 16.48 10.79 3.07
C THR A 72 17.50 10.47 4.17
N ASN A 73 17.17 10.76 5.43
CA ASN A 73 18.04 10.45 6.59
C ASN A 73 17.94 9.00 7.07
N ILE A 74 16.88 8.29 6.67
CA ILE A 74 16.65 6.89 7.03
C ILE A 74 17.71 6.01 6.36
N LYS A 75 18.36 5.17 7.15
CA LYS A 75 19.42 4.23 6.74
C LYS A 75 18.90 2.80 6.60
N LEU A 76 17.88 2.45 7.38
CA LEU A 76 17.38 1.09 7.50
C LEU A 76 15.85 1.09 7.55
N ILE A 77 15.23 0.21 6.75
CA ILE A 77 13.81 -0.15 6.88
C ILE A 77 13.72 -1.65 7.14
N ASP A 78 13.09 -2.01 8.24
CA ASP A 78 12.65 -3.37 8.55
C ASP A 78 11.15 -3.49 8.31
N HIS A 79 10.73 -4.45 7.48
CA HIS A 79 9.35 -4.76 7.20
C HIS A 79 9.04 -6.17 7.70
N LYS A 80 8.32 -6.25 8.81
CA LYS A 80 7.94 -7.48 9.49
C LYS A 80 6.50 -7.86 9.11
N PHE A 81 6.28 -9.12 8.81
CA PHE A 81 4.98 -9.69 8.47
C PHE A 81 4.51 -10.60 9.60
N MET A 82 3.30 -10.37 10.08
CA MET A 82 2.71 -11.20 11.12
C MET A 82 2.27 -12.56 10.56
N THR A 83 2.36 -13.60 11.39
CA THR A 83 1.81 -14.92 11.07
C THR A 83 0.28 -14.87 11.03
N SER A 84 -0.29 -15.51 10.00
CA SER A 84 -1.73 -15.63 9.82
C SER A 84 -2.36 -16.26 11.08
N GLY A 85 -3.44 -15.67 11.60
CA GLY A 85 -4.14 -16.14 12.81
C GLY A 85 -3.76 -15.44 14.13
N HIS A 86 -2.69 -14.63 14.16
CA HIS A 86 -2.30 -13.83 15.34
C HIS A 86 -2.17 -12.33 15.03
N SER A 87 -2.92 -11.85 14.04
CA SER A 87 -2.75 -10.53 13.42
C SER A 87 -3.78 -9.50 13.90
N PHE A 88 -3.98 -9.34 15.21
CA PHE A 88 -4.70 -8.15 15.70
C PHE A 88 -3.73 -6.97 15.72
N LEU A 89 -3.61 -6.29 14.58
CA LEU A 89 -2.79 -5.10 14.49
C LEU A 89 -3.58 -3.90 15.03
N PRO A 90 -2.91 -2.86 15.57
CA PRO A 90 -3.60 -1.69 16.12
C PRO A 90 -4.55 -1.00 15.13
N ASN A 91 -4.27 -1.10 13.82
CA ASN A 91 -5.17 -0.56 12.79
C ASN A 91 -6.51 -1.28 12.72
N ASP A 92 -6.60 -2.57 13.08
CA ASP A 92 -7.88 -3.30 13.08
C ASP A 92 -8.82 -2.75 14.14
N ALA A 93 -8.27 -2.41 15.32
CA ALA A 93 -9.02 -1.74 16.38
C ALA A 93 -9.49 -0.33 15.92
N ASP A 94 -8.63 0.41 15.23
CA ASP A 94 -9.00 1.73 14.70
C ASP A 94 -10.10 1.63 13.63
N PHE A 95 -10.04 0.63 12.74
CA PHE A 95 -11.11 0.36 11.78
C PHE A 95 -12.41 -0.05 12.46
N GLY A 96 -12.36 -0.83 13.55
CA GLY A 96 -13.54 -1.17 14.35
C GLY A 96 -14.23 0.05 14.98
N VAL A 97 -13.46 1.07 15.38
CA VAL A 97 -14.01 2.35 15.86
C VAL A 97 -14.71 3.11 14.74
N ILE A 98 -14.09 3.19 13.56
CA ILE A 98 -14.68 3.87 12.39
C ILE A 98 -15.94 3.13 11.94
N GLU A 99 -15.92 1.80 11.88
CA GLU A 99 -17.08 0.98 11.53
C GLU A 99 -18.23 1.21 12.52
N SER A 100 -17.94 1.16 13.83
CA SER A 100 -18.93 1.44 14.88
C SER A 100 -19.51 2.84 14.77
N TYR A 101 -18.69 3.84 14.42
CA TYR A 101 -19.19 5.18 14.14
C TYR A 101 -20.02 5.24 12.85
N SER A 102 -19.67 4.48 11.81
CA SER A 102 -20.42 4.49 10.56
C SER A 102 -21.78 3.78 10.67
N LYS A 103 -21.94 2.82 11.60
CA LYS A 103 -23.19 2.08 11.80
C LYS A 103 -24.38 3.00 12.08
N GLY A 104 -25.46 2.81 11.33
CA GLY A 104 -26.68 3.62 11.42
C GLY A 104 -26.61 5.01 10.78
N ARG A 105 -25.48 5.37 10.14
CA ARG A 105 -25.34 6.63 9.39
C ARG A 105 -25.41 6.35 7.89
N THR A 106 -26.05 7.26 7.15
CA THR A 106 -26.13 7.18 5.69
C THR A 106 -24.87 7.77 5.07
N MET A 107 -24.03 6.90 4.49
CA MET A 107 -22.85 7.29 3.70
C MET A 107 -23.21 7.22 2.23
N ASN A 108 -23.25 8.36 1.56
CA ASN A 108 -23.66 8.44 0.16
C ASN A 108 -22.46 8.69 -0.75
N VAL A 109 -21.52 9.54 -0.34
CA VAL A 109 -20.35 9.92 -1.14
C VAL A 109 -19.05 9.68 -0.37
N PRO A 110 -17.89 9.54 -1.04
CA PRO A 110 -16.60 9.32 -0.36
C PRO A 110 -16.29 10.33 0.74
N GLN A 111 -16.69 11.59 0.56
CA GLN A 111 -16.51 12.63 1.58
C GLN A 111 -17.21 12.30 2.91
N ASP A 112 -18.34 11.59 2.87
CA ASP A 112 -19.03 11.15 4.11
C ASP A 112 -18.15 10.16 4.90
N TRP A 113 -17.41 9.29 4.21
CA TRP A 113 -16.45 8.37 4.83
C TRP A 113 -15.23 9.10 5.39
N PHE A 114 -14.72 10.10 4.67
CA PHE A 114 -13.60 10.93 5.15
C PHE A 114 -13.98 11.66 6.44
N ASP A 115 -15.17 12.25 6.46
CA ASP A 115 -15.74 12.88 7.63
C ASP A 115 -15.92 11.87 8.78
N ALA A 116 -16.40 10.67 8.49
CA ALA A 116 -16.60 9.61 9.48
C ALA A 116 -15.27 9.19 10.12
N ILE A 117 -14.20 9.04 9.32
CA ILE A 117 -12.86 8.76 9.82
C ILE A 117 -12.48 9.86 10.83
N VAL A 118 -12.46 11.13 10.43
CA VAL A 118 -12.02 12.23 11.30
C VAL A 118 -12.87 12.34 12.58
N LYS A 119 -14.19 12.12 12.49
CA LYS A 119 -15.15 12.30 13.60
C LYS A 119 -15.29 11.08 14.52
N SER A 120 -14.87 9.89 14.08
CA SER A 120 -15.08 8.64 14.82
C SER A 120 -14.39 8.59 16.19
N LYS A 121 -13.26 9.29 16.33
CA LYS A 121 -12.43 9.27 17.54
C LYS A 121 -12.27 10.66 18.15
N ARG A 122 -12.84 10.87 19.35
CA ARG A 122 -12.84 12.18 20.03
C ARG A 122 -11.48 12.57 20.62
N LYS A 123 -10.74 11.61 21.18
CA LYS A 123 -9.42 11.82 21.79
C LYS A 123 -8.35 11.31 20.83
N LYS A 124 -7.40 12.17 20.44
CA LYS A 124 -6.41 11.90 19.38
C LYS A 124 -7.12 11.49 18.07
N PRO A 125 -7.83 12.42 17.41
CA PRO A 125 -8.53 12.13 16.16
C PRO A 125 -7.56 11.63 15.09
N TYR A 126 -8.08 10.84 14.15
CA TYR A 126 -7.29 10.32 13.04
C TYR A 126 -6.78 11.46 12.15
N LEU A 127 -5.50 11.36 11.78
CA LEU A 127 -4.88 12.27 10.82
C LEU A 127 -5.15 11.75 9.42
N LEU A 128 -6.23 12.22 8.81
CA LEU A 128 -6.64 11.80 7.48
C LEU A 128 -5.87 12.56 6.39
N LYS A 129 -5.23 11.82 5.49
CA LYS A 129 -4.74 12.32 4.20
C LYS A 129 -5.59 11.71 3.08
N ALA A 130 -6.34 12.57 2.39
CA ALA A 130 -6.97 12.21 1.13
C ALA A 130 -5.88 12.11 0.05
N MET A 131 -5.61 10.91 -0.43
CA MET A 131 -4.60 10.68 -1.46
C MET A 131 -5.11 11.19 -2.80
N ARG A 132 -4.24 11.88 -3.52
CA ARG A 132 -4.49 12.31 -4.89
C ARG A 132 -3.84 11.35 -5.86
N ARG A 133 -4.37 11.30 -7.07
CA ARG A 133 -3.86 10.46 -8.17
C ARG A 133 -2.39 10.75 -8.47
N GLU A 134 -1.98 12.01 -8.38
CA GLU A 134 -0.60 12.46 -8.62
C GLU A 134 0.38 11.97 -7.55
N GLU A 135 -0.13 11.43 -6.44
CA GLU A 135 0.65 10.87 -5.34
C GLU A 135 0.75 9.34 -5.43
N ILE A 136 0.28 8.74 -6.54
CA ILE A 136 0.24 7.29 -6.74
C ILE A 136 1.12 6.91 -7.92
N TYR A 137 2.16 6.12 -7.64
CA TYR A 137 3.25 5.87 -8.58
C TYR A 137 3.30 4.41 -9.04
N SER A 138 3.67 4.23 -10.31
CA SER A 138 3.93 2.91 -10.90
C SER A 138 5.34 2.43 -10.58
N THR A 139 5.46 1.15 -10.25
CA THR A 139 6.75 0.47 -10.07
C THR A 139 7.35 -0.09 -11.35
N ALA A 140 6.70 0.11 -12.50
CA ALA A 140 7.11 -0.52 -13.76
C ALA A 140 8.57 -0.22 -14.15
N ASN A 141 9.03 1.03 -13.96
CA ASN A 141 10.42 1.41 -14.26
C ASN A 141 11.42 0.81 -13.27
N LEU A 142 11.07 0.71 -11.99
CA LEU A 142 11.89 0.02 -10.99
C LEU A 142 12.02 -1.46 -11.31
N GLU A 143 10.93 -2.10 -11.69
CA GLU A 143 10.92 -3.52 -12.07
C GLU A 143 11.75 -3.79 -13.32
N LYS A 144 11.77 -2.87 -14.29
CA LYS A 144 12.64 -2.93 -15.48
C LYS A 144 14.12 -2.70 -15.15
N ALA A 145 14.42 -1.95 -14.10
CA ALA A 145 15.78 -1.60 -13.68
C ALA A 145 16.50 -2.72 -12.91
N ILE A 146 15.78 -3.75 -12.48
CA ILE A 146 16.31 -4.86 -11.67
C ILE A 146 16.23 -6.20 -12.39
N THR A 147 16.88 -7.23 -11.85
CA THR A 147 16.68 -8.62 -12.27
C THR A 147 15.96 -9.40 -11.19
N ARG A 148 14.75 -9.89 -11.48
CA ARG A 148 13.99 -10.75 -10.57
C ARG A 148 14.74 -12.07 -10.36
N ARG A 149 15.17 -12.34 -9.13
CA ARG A 149 15.84 -13.59 -8.74
C ARG A 149 14.86 -14.53 -8.07
N ARG A 150 15.02 -15.82 -8.35
CA ARG A 150 14.32 -16.92 -7.66
C ARG A 150 15.19 -17.60 -6.59
N LYS A 151 16.46 -17.22 -6.53
CA LYS A 151 17.48 -17.77 -5.64
C LYS A 151 18.13 -16.66 -4.82
N ASN A 152 18.54 -16.97 -3.61
CA ASN A 152 19.34 -16.09 -2.76
C ASN A 152 20.81 -16.08 -3.25
N THR A 153 21.68 -15.33 -2.58
CA THR A 153 23.12 -15.25 -2.89
C THR A 153 23.88 -16.55 -2.64
N VAL A 154 23.33 -17.48 -1.86
CA VAL A 154 23.91 -18.80 -1.56
C VAL A 154 23.49 -19.87 -2.57
N GLY A 155 22.42 -19.63 -3.33
CA GLY A 155 21.90 -20.53 -4.37
C GLY A 155 20.57 -21.22 -4.02
N ASP A 156 20.04 -21.00 -2.82
CA ASP A 156 18.78 -21.59 -2.36
C ASP A 156 17.57 -20.89 -2.95
N LYS A 157 16.49 -21.63 -3.14
CA LYS A 157 15.22 -21.10 -3.66
C LYS A 157 14.56 -20.18 -2.63
N VAL A 158 14.18 -18.97 -3.06
CA VAL A 158 13.48 -18.00 -2.23
C VAL A 158 11.97 -18.20 -2.35
N SER A 159 11.28 -18.31 -1.20
CA SER A 159 9.81 -18.31 -1.15
C SER A 159 9.28 -17.06 -0.46
N TRP A 160 8.74 -16.11 -1.22
CA TRP A 160 8.14 -14.87 -0.68
C TRP A 160 7.05 -15.13 0.36
N HIS A 161 6.31 -16.24 0.22
CA HIS A 161 5.25 -16.64 1.16
C HIS A 161 5.78 -17.08 2.54
N LYS A 162 7.06 -17.46 2.63
CA LYS A 162 7.70 -17.84 3.90
C LYS A 162 8.44 -16.68 4.56
N ILE A 163 8.67 -15.60 3.83
CA ILE A 163 9.36 -14.43 4.38
C ILE A 163 8.48 -13.80 5.47
N GLN A 164 9.07 -13.62 6.64
CA GLN A 164 8.47 -12.92 7.78
C GLN A 164 9.13 -11.58 8.04
N TRP A 165 10.34 -11.37 7.56
CA TRP A 165 11.08 -10.13 7.78
C TRP A 165 11.89 -9.79 6.53
N LEU A 166 11.61 -8.63 5.94
CA LEU A 166 12.42 -7.99 4.91
C LEU A 166 13.20 -6.81 5.50
N ARG A 167 14.46 -6.68 5.11
CA ARG A 167 15.36 -5.62 5.56
C ARG A 167 15.99 -4.93 4.34
N TYR A 168 15.95 -3.61 4.35
CA TYR A 168 16.49 -2.76 3.29
C TYR A 168 17.49 -1.79 3.88
N LEU A 169 18.71 -1.75 3.32
CA LEU A 169 19.79 -0.88 3.75
C LEU A 169 20.07 0.19 2.70
N LYS A 170 20.25 1.44 3.12
CA LYS A 170 20.63 2.55 2.23
C LYS A 170 21.99 2.34 1.56
N GLU A 171 22.91 1.63 2.19
CA GLU A 171 24.24 1.38 1.60
C GLU A 171 24.25 0.24 0.57
N GLU A 172 23.20 -0.59 0.54
CA GLU A 172 23.09 -1.77 -0.31
C GLU A 172 21.90 -1.65 -1.29
N PRO A 173 22.00 -0.79 -2.33
CA PRO A 173 20.87 -0.38 -3.17
C PRO A 173 20.22 -1.48 -4.01
N TYR A 174 20.83 -2.66 -4.07
CA TYR A 174 20.37 -3.81 -4.85
C TYR A 174 20.31 -5.11 -4.04
N LYS A 175 20.45 -5.07 -2.72
CA LYS A 175 20.27 -6.26 -1.88
C LYS A 175 19.02 -6.14 -1.04
N ILE A 176 18.17 -7.15 -1.15
CA ILE A 176 17.06 -7.36 -0.22
C ILE A 176 17.52 -8.39 0.79
N PHE A 177 17.60 -8.00 2.06
CA PHE A 177 17.87 -8.92 3.15
C PHE A 177 16.55 -9.51 3.63
N TYR A 178 16.51 -10.81 3.92
CA TYR A 178 15.29 -11.45 4.40
C TYR A 178 15.57 -12.59 5.37
N LYS A 179 14.56 -12.92 6.19
CA LYS A 179 14.51 -14.18 6.94
C LYS A 179 13.08 -14.68 7.09
N GLU A 180 12.96 -15.97 7.35
CA GLU A 180 11.68 -16.70 7.47
C GLU A 180 11.21 -16.79 8.94
N THR A 181 11.78 -15.96 9.83
CA THR A 181 11.45 -15.90 11.26
C THR A 181 11.47 -14.46 11.77
N LEU A 182 10.66 -14.16 12.77
CA LEU A 182 10.73 -12.90 13.52
C LEU A 182 11.81 -12.91 14.63
N ASN A 183 12.44 -14.06 14.90
CA ASN A 183 13.49 -14.17 15.90
C ASN A 183 14.74 -13.37 15.48
N GLU A 184 15.20 -12.47 16.35
CA GLU A 184 16.33 -11.56 16.13
C GLU A 184 17.68 -12.26 16.02
N ASP A 185 17.84 -13.42 16.66
CA ASP A 185 19.11 -14.17 16.72
C ASP A 185 19.49 -14.82 15.38
N PHE A 186 18.52 -14.99 14.47
CA PHE A 186 18.75 -15.61 13.17
C PHE A 186 19.32 -14.61 12.16
N GLU A 187 20.33 -15.07 11.42
CA GLU A 187 20.97 -14.31 10.35
C GLU A 187 20.02 -14.05 9.17
N PHE A 188 20.31 -12.96 8.45
CA PHE A 188 19.61 -12.62 7.22
C PHE A 188 20.25 -13.31 6.02
N PHE A 189 19.41 -13.87 5.16
CA PHE A 189 19.80 -14.20 3.79
C PHE A 189 19.68 -12.96 2.91
N ALA A 190 20.37 -12.94 1.77
CA ALA A 190 20.33 -11.83 0.82
C ALA A 190 19.86 -12.26 -0.57
N ILE A 191 19.12 -11.39 -1.24
CA ILE A 191 18.74 -11.49 -2.64
C ILE A 191 19.38 -10.33 -3.39
N ASP A 192 20.28 -10.61 -4.32
CA ASP A 192 20.90 -9.60 -5.18
C ASP A 192 20.06 -9.36 -6.45
N ILE A 193 19.32 -8.26 -6.45
CA ILE A 193 18.43 -7.85 -7.53
C ILE A 193 19.14 -6.95 -8.56
N ALA A 194 20.47 -6.79 -8.49
CA ALA A 194 21.22 -6.00 -9.46
C ALA A 194 20.97 -6.48 -10.90
N PRO A 195 20.85 -5.56 -11.87
CA PRO A 195 20.59 -5.91 -13.25
C PRO A 195 21.72 -6.75 -13.85
N ALA A 196 21.37 -7.87 -14.47
CA ALA A 196 22.34 -8.79 -15.08
C ALA A 196 23.16 -8.16 -16.22
N ARG A 197 22.61 -7.16 -16.92
CA ARG A 197 23.30 -6.43 -18.00
C ARG A 197 23.87 -5.11 -17.47
N LYS A 198 25.20 -4.99 -17.42
CA LYS A 198 25.91 -3.81 -16.89
C LYS A 198 25.47 -2.48 -17.54
N GLY A 199 25.14 -2.47 -18.83
CA GLY A 199 24.70 -1.25 -19.54
C GLY A 199 23.34 -0.68 -19.11
N ARG A 200 22.54 -1.40 -18.31
CA ARG A 200 21.28 -0.91 -17.73
C ARG A 200 21.39 -0.56 -16.24
N ARG A 201 22.59 -0.66 -15.66
CA ARG A 201 22.79 -0.46 -14.23
C ARG A 201 22.85 1.03 -13.91
N VAL A 202 21.76 1.57 -13.38
CA VAL A 202 21.81 2.85 -12.67
C VAL A 202 22.59 2.68 -11.35
N ALA A 203 23.14 3.76 -10.81
CA ALA A 203 23.96 3.69 -9.59
C ALA A 203 23.16 3.13 -8.40
N HIS A 204 21.91 3.59 -8.25
CA HIS A 204 20.96 3.16 -7.22
C HIS A 204 19.53 3.42 -7.68
N LEU A 205 18.55 2.79 -7.02
CA LEU A 205 17.14 2.87 -7.39
C LEU A 205 16.53 4.27 -7.23
N GLY A 206 17.10 5.12 -6.37
CA GLY A 206 16.70 6.52 -6.20
C GLY A 206 16.71 7.33 -7.50
N LEU A 207 17.65 7.05 -8.42
CA LEU A 207 17.75 7.71 -9.73
C LEU A 207 16.72 7.23 -10.76
N VAL A 208 15.99 6.15 -10.49
CA VAL A 208 14.98 5.63 -11.44
C VAL A 208 13.75 6.54 -11.41
N PRO A 209 13.34 7.14 -12.54
CA PRO A 209 12.16 8.00 -12.57
C PRO A 209 10.89 7.19 -12.26
N LEU A 210 10.04 7.74 -11.41
CA LEU A 210 8.70 7.23 -11.18
C LEU A 210 7.72 7.88 -12.16
N GLU A 211 6.80 7.07 -12.66
CA GLU A 211 5.67 7.52 -13.45
C GLU A 211 4.40 7.40 -12.61
N LEU A 212 3.38 8.19 -12.93
CA LEU A 212 2.07 8.05 -12.31
C LEU A 212 1.48 6.68 -12.67
N LEU A 213 0.82 6.05 -11.71
CA LEU A 213 0.13 4.78 -11.97
C LEU A 213 -1.08 4.96 -12.89
N TYR A 214 -1.74 6.11 -12.76
CA TYR A 214 -2.97 6.43 -13.48
C TYR A 214 -2.78 7.72 -14.29
N SER A 215 -3.01 7.64 -15.60
CA SER A 215 -2.91 8.78 -16.52
C SER A 215 -4.09 9.74 -16.42
N GLY A 216 -5.22 9.27 -15.90
CA GLY A 216 -6.50 9.99 -15.78
C GLY A 216 -7.30 9.52 -14.57
N GLN A 217 -8.52 10.03 -14.44
CA GLN A 217 -9.51 9.46 -13.52
C GLN A 217 -9.74 7.99 -13.89
N ARG A 218 -9.90 7.12 -12.90
CA ARG A 218 -10.24 5.72 -13.16
C ARG A 218 -11.71 5.62 -13.59
N PRO A 219 -12.01 4.90 -14.68
CA PRO A 219 -13.37 4.63 -15.06
C PRO A 219 -14.01 3.62 -14.10
N VAL A 220 -15.31 3.77 -13.93
CA VAL A 220 -16.16 2.72 -13.35
C VAL A 220 -16.76 1.89 -14.46
N THR A 221 -17.19 0.66 -14.16
CA THR A 221 -17.84 -0.14 -15.19
C THR A 221 -19.16 0.49 -15.62
N SER A 222 -19.47 0.37 -16.90
CA SER A 222 -20.71 0.90 -17.49
C SER A 222 -21.95 0.35 -16.77
N ALA A 223 -21.90 -0.92 -16.34
CA ALA A 223 -22.94 -1.53 -15.51
C ALA A 223 -23.07 -0.83 -14.15
N LYS A 224 -21.97 -0.67 -13.41
CA LYS A 224 -21.96 -0.04 -12.10
C LYS A 224 -22.42 1.42 -12.16
N LYS A 225 -22.04 2.16 -13.20
CA LYS A 225 -22.48 3.55 -13.40
C LYS A 225 -24.00 3.63 -13.56
N ARG A 226 -24.60 2.76 -14.39
CA ARG A 226 -26.06 2.70 -14.52
C ARG A 226 -26.73 2.39 -13.19
N ASP A 227 -26.25 1.38 -12.46
CA ASP A 227 -26.79 1.02 -11.16
C ASP A 227 -26.71 2.20 -10.15
N MET A 228 -25.59 2.94 -10.14
CA MET A 228 -25.46 4.13 -9.30
C MET A 228 -26.41 5.26 -9.70
N LEU A 229 -26.67 5.45 -10.99
CA LEU A 229 -27.63 6.43 -11.48
C LEU A 229 -29.08 6.05 -11.12
N ASP A 230 -29.41 4.76 -11.19
CA ASP A 230 -30.73 4.24 -10.82
C ASP A 230 -31.03 4.40 -9.32
N LEU A 231 -29.99 4.46 -8.49
CA LEU A 231 -30.09 4.69 -7.04
C LEU A 231 -30.19 6.17 -6.64
N LEU A 232 -30.00 7.12 -7.57
CA LEU A 232 -30.10 8.56 -7.26
C LEU A 232 -31.41 9.00 -6.60
N PRO A 233 -32.60 8.43 -6.88
CA PRO A 233 -33.83 8.77 -6.17
C PRO A 233 -33.77 8.57 -4.65
N TYR A 234 -32.89 7.70 -4.17
CA TYR A 234 -32.70 7.41 -2.75
C TYR A 234 -31.58 8.25 -2.11
N ILE A 235 -30.89 9.07 -2.91
CA ILE A 235 -29.75 9.89 -2.49
C ILE A 235 -30.17 11.37 -2.52
N PRO A 236 -29.78 12.19 -1.52
CA PRO A 236 -30.05 13.62 -1.53
C PRO A 236 -29.54 14.30 -2.81
N PRO A 237 -30.35 15.14 -3.49
CA PRO A 237 -29.98 15.77 -4.77
C PRO A 237 -28.65 16.54 -4.75
N VAL A 238 -28.30 17.14 -3.61
CA VAL A 238 -27.02 17.85 -3.41
C VAL A 238 -25.79 16.96 -3.60
N LYS A 239 -25.94 15.62 -3.52
CA LYS A 239 -24.86 14.64 -3.68
C LYS A 239 -24.82 14.00 -5.08
N HIS A 240 -25.81 14.26 -5.94
CA HIS A 240 -25.90 13.67 -7.29
C HIS A 240 -24.73 14.08 -8.19
N GLY A 241 -24.13 15.25 -7.95
CA GLY A 241 -22.99 15.76 -8.73
C GLY A 241 -21.81 14.80 -8.76
N PHE A 242 -21.56 14.07 -7.67
CA PHE A 242 -20.49 13.07 -7.63
C PHE A 242 -20.73 11.95 -8.65
N PHE A 243 -21.91 11.31 -8.60
CA PHE A 243 -22.26 10.18 -9.45
C PHE A 243 -22.37 10.54 -10.94
N THR A 244 -22.90 11.73 -11.24
CA THR A 244 -23.04 12.21 -12.62
C THR A 244 -21.68 12.55 -13.26
N SER A 245 -20.67 12.88 -12.46
CA SER A 245 -19.30 13.14 -12.94
C SER A 245 -18.47 11.89 -13.22
N LEU A 246 -18.97 10.70 -12.91
CA LEU A 246 -18.23 9.45 -13.11
C LEU A 246 -18.08 9.11 -14.59
N ILE A 247 -16.85 8.77 -15.01
CA ILE A 247 -16.57 8.28 -16.36
C ILE A 247 -16.74 6.76 -16.40
N ASP A 248 -17.24 6.22 -17.52
CA ASP A 248 -17.39 4.78 -17.71
C ASP A 248 -16.32 4.19 -18.63
N ASP A 249 -16.11 2.88 -18.51
CA ASP A 249 -15.27 2.05 -19.37
C ASP A 249 -15.99 1.69 -20.67
N SER A 250 -16.42 2.69 -21.45
CA SER A 250 -17.05 2.43 -22.75
C SER A 250 -16.05 1.88 -23.80
N GLY A 251 -15.58 0.64 -23.61
CA GLY A 251 -14.88 -0.18 -24.61
C GLY A 251 -13.46 -0.67 -24.29
N GLU A 252 -12.88 -0.38 -23.13
CA GLU A 252 -11.53 -0.90 -22.77
C GLU A 252 -11.61 -1.97 -21.66
N PRO A 253 -10.84 -3.09 -21.77
CA PRO A 253 -10.89 -4.16 -20.78
C PRO A 253 -10.34 -3.68 -19.43
N SER A 254 -11.15 -3.82 -18.39
CA SER A 254 -10.81 -3.46 -17.02
C SER A 254 -9.66 -4.33 -16.47
N VAL A 255 -8.74 -3.68 -15.76
CA VAL A 255 -7.70 -4.37 -14.98
C VAL A 255 -8.33 -4.83 -13.67
N ASP A 256 -8.83 -6.07 -13.68
CA ASP A 256 -9.09 -6.95 -12.54
C ASP A 256 -9.56 -6.25 -11.24
N ASP A 257 -10.83 -5.81 -11.22
CA ASP A 257 -11.54 -5.37 -10.02
C ASP A 257 -12.23 -6.57 -9.31
N THR A 258 -11.51 -7.68 -9.11
CA THR A 258 -12.02 -8.74 -8.24
C THR A 258 -11.92 -8.26 -6.77
N PRO A 259 -13.02 -8.25 -5.99
CA PRO A 259 -12.96 -7.91 -4.58
C PRO A 259 -12.03 -8.89 -3.86
N ILE A 260 -10.95 -8.38 -3.24
CA ILE A 260 -9.96 -9.20 -2.51
C ILE A 260 -10.55 -9.81 -1.22
N ILE A 261 -11.74 -9.38 -0.79
CA ILE A 261 -12.39 -9.95 0.39
C ILE A 261 -13.22 -11.16 -0.04
N ASP A 262 -12.56 -12.30 -0.19
CA ASP A 262 -13.23 -13.59 -0.15
C ASP A 262 -13.70 -13.84 1.30
N ARG A 263 -14.96 -13.50 1.59
CA ARG A 263 -15.61 -13.72 2.89
C ARG A 263 -15.91 -15.21 3.17
N GLN A 264 -15.44 -16.15 2.34
CA GLN A 264 -15.77 -17.57 2.47
C GLN A 264 -14.75 -18.42 3.24
N SER A 265 -13.71 -17.86 3.86
CA SER A 265 -12.76 -18.65 4.66
C SER A 265 -13.03 -18.70 6.17
N GLU A 266 -14.23 -18.32 6.64
CA GLU A 266 -14.62 -18.45 8.07
C GLU A 266 -15.85 -19.35 8.28
N SER A 267 -15.97 -20.43 7.51
CA SER A 267 -16.84 -21.54 7.88
C SER A 267 -16.22 -22.87 7.47
N GLU A 268 -16.23 -23.82 8.41
CA GLU A 268 -15.67 -25.19 8.40
C GLU A 268 -14.19 -25.23 8.84
N SER A 269 -13.80 -25.83 9.96
CA SER A 269 -14.36 -26.97 10.69
C SER A 269 -13.97 -26.93 12.19
N ASP A 270 -14.76 -27.65 12.99
CA ASP A 270 -14.47 -28.10 14.36
C ASP A 270 -13.05 -28.69 14.54
#